data_AF-A0A4S8HK21-F1
#
_entry.id   AF-A0A4S8HK21-F1
#
_cell.length_a   1.000
_cell.length_b   1.000
_cell.length_c   1.000
_cell.angle_alpha   90.00
_cell.angle_beta   90.00
_cell.angle_gamma   90.00
#
_symmetry.space_group_name_H-M   'P 1'
#
loop_
_entity.id
_entity.type
_entity.pdbx_description
1 polymer ?
#
loop_
_entity_poly.entity_id
_entity_poly.type
_entity_poly.pdbx_seq_one_letter_code
_entity_poly.pdbx_strand_id
1 'polypeptide(L)'
;MQDKKKDYQTNLTPLLITLLILAGSLFVFAPFAPHLFTNPALLKYVDFRNTGQIGDTLGGLMSPFINLAAVIVTGLAFYMQYRANTLQVQIFTDQIKQTERQFRKEHLYKETQNKVQQFESQFFEMLRLHKENVDELNIISVVNGKQVTKRQAFVTMADEFKIFLSYINYDHLPFIHEYKHALDIFFWGWNKEYIDIDTLSSSWNRIIDGPNEDNHLFPIDFREYKGYSSSLGHYFRHLFLMVKFVAYSNAITDYDGKMKYLKILRAQLSNHEQIMLFYNWLSEGYGGAWENEENKFFTEYKIIHNLWVGELFQNQYIVDAVNGLIDKYNRNPKETPLFEFQGNDFNLKMKNIESKSLSNLF
;
A
#
# COMPACT_ATOMS: atom_id res chain seq x y z
N MET A 1 9.57 -5.18 25.05
CA MET A 1 10.65 -5.99 25.67
C MET A 1 11.31 -5.13 26.72
N GLN A 2 11.16 -5.49 28.00
CA GLN A 2 11.88 -4.85 29.10
C GLN A 2 13.38 -5.14 28.92
N ASP A 3 14.16 -4.11 28.62
CA ASP A 3 15.62 -4.22 28.63
C ASP A 3 16.03 -4.53 30.07
N LYS A 4 16.55 -5.74 30.30
CA LYS A 4 17.24 -6.09 31.55
C LYS A 4 18.35 -5.07 31.72
N LYS A 5 18.23 -4.18 32.70
CA LYS A 5 19.35 -3.35 33.18
C LYS A 5 20.50 -4.31 33.47
N LYS A 6 21.53 -4.29 32.64
CA LYS A 6 22.78 -4.98 32.96
C LYS A 6 23.37 -4.24 34.15
N ASP A 7 23.38 -4.88 35.31
CA ASP A 7 24.05 -4.36 36.49
C ASP A 7 25.56 -4.46 36.25
N TYR A 8 26.12 -3.34 35.81
CA TYR A 8 27.55 -3.13 35.78
C TYR A 8 28.08 -3.19 37.21
N GLN A 9 28.86 -4.21 37.54
CA GLN A 9 29.43 -4.37 38.88
C GLN A 9 30.43 -3.24 39.17
N THR A 10 30.03 -2.27 39.99
CA THR A 10 30.85 -1.12 40.40
C THR A 10 31.50 -1.29 41.79
N ASN A 11 31.12 -2.34 42.53
CA ASN A 11 31.59 -2.53 43.91
C ASN A 11 33.08 -2.87 44.01
N LEU A 12 33.73 -2.37 45.07
CA LEU A 12 35.09 -2.73 45.47
C LEU A 12 35.11 -4.20 45.91
N THR A 13 36.04 -4.99 45.37
CA THR A 13 36.19 -6.38 45.78
C THR A 13 36.82 -6.46 47.18
N PRO A 14 36.54 -7.51 47.98
CA PRO A 14 37.14 -7.70 49.29
C PRO A 14 38.68 -7.61 49.27
N LEU A 15 39.31 -8.06 48.19
CA LEU A 15 40.75 -7.97 47.97
C LEU A 15 41.26 -6.51 47.93
N LEU A 16 40.57 -5.62 47.20
CA LEU A 16 40.95 -4.20 47.13
C LEU A 16 40.82 -3.53 48.51
N ILE A 17 39.76 -3.87 49.25
CA ILE A 17 39.53 -3.37 50.60
C ILE A 17 40.66 -3.84 51.53
N THR A 18 41.05 -5.11 51.47
CA THR A 18 42.17 -5.63 52.29
C THR A 18 43.51 -4.96 51.94
N LEU A 19 43.78 -4.69 50.66
CA LEU A 19 45.00 -4.01 50.22
C LEU A 19 45.02 -2.53 50.64
N LEU A 20 43.87 -1.85 50.63
CA LEU A 20 43.73 -0.49 51.16
C LEU A 20 43.97 -0.44 52.67
N ILE A 21 43.39 -1.39 53.42
CA ILE A 21 43.60 -1.51 54.87
C ILE A 21 45.09 -1.78 55.17
N LEU A 22 45.74 -2.66 54.40
CA LEU A 22 47.16 -2.94 54.54
C LEU A 22 48.02 -1.70 54.27
N ALA A 23 47.76 -0.97 53.18
CA ALA A 23 48.47 0.26 52.86
C ALA A 23 48.29 1.33 53.97
N GLY A 24 47.06 1.48 54.48
CA GLY A 24 46.76 2.36 55.60
C GLY A 24 47.50 1.95 56.87
N SER A 25 47.54 0.65 57.18
CA SER A 25 48.28 0.12 58.34
C SER A 25 49.78 0.35 58.22
N LEU A 26 50.37 0.17 57.04
CA LEU A 26 51.80 0.44 56.78
C LEU A 26 52.12 1.93 56.95
N PHE A 27 51.23 2.80 56.47
CA PHE A 27 51.38 4.25 56.61
C PHE A 27 51.29 4.70 58.08
N VAL A 28 50.33 4.15 58.84
CA VAL A 28 50.19 4.43 60.29
C VAL A 28 51.33 3.82 61.10
N PHE A 29 51.89 2.69 60.67
CA PHE A 29 53.03 2.05 61.34
C PHE A 29 54.35 2.78 61.10
N ALA A 30 54.52 3.49 59.99
CA ALA A 30 55.78 4.13 59.61
C ALA A 30 56.39 5.00 60.73
N PRO A 31 55.67 5.90 61.42
CA PRO A 31 56.22 6.71 62.51
C PRO A 31 56.69 5.91 63.74
N PHE A 32 56.19 4.68 63.93
CA PHE A 32 56.57 3.79 65.04
C PHE A 32 57.79 2.92 64.72
N ALA A 33 58.13 2.75 63.44
CA ALA A 33 59.26 1.92 63.01
C ALA A 33 60.61 2.36 63.62
N PRO A 34 60.96 3.66 63.69
CA PRO A 34 62.19 4.08 64.35
C PRO A 34 62.26 3.68 65.81
N HIS A 35 61.17 3.83 66.57
CA HIS A 35 61.14 3.45 67.98
C HIS A 35 61.32 1.93 68.17
N LEU A 36 60.71 1.12 67.29
CA LEU A 36 60.78 -0.33 67.37
C LEU A 36 62.16 -0.89 66.97
N PHE A 37 62.76 -0.36 65.90
CA PHE A 37 64.01 -0.86 65.32
C PHE A 37 65.27 -0.16 65.86
N THR A 38 65.14 0.97 66.57
CA THR A 38 66.27 1.61 67.29
C THR A 38 66.29 1.29 68.79
N ASN A 39 65.42 0.40 69.27
CA ASN A 39 65.55 -0.18 70.62
C ASN A 39 66.97 -0.73 70.80
N PRO A 40 67.59 -0.50 71.98
CA PRO A 40 69.02 -0.72 72.15
C PRO A 40 69.37 -2.18 71.86
N ALA A 41 70.22 -2.39 70.85
CA ALA A 41 71.03 -3.59 70.78
C ALA A 41 71.77 -3.73 72.11
N LEU A 42 71.92 -4.96 72.60
CA LEU A 42 72.60 -5.35 73.84
C LEU A 42 74.08 -4.91 73.92
N LEU A 43 74.58 -4.12 72.96
CA LEU A 43 75.93 -3.60 72.86
C LEU A 43 75.96 -2.08 73.03
N LYS A 44 76.35 -1.71 74.24
CA LYS A 44 76.42 -0.39 74.86
C LYS A 44 77.60 0.44 74.31
N TYR A 45 77.66 0.78 73.02
CA TYR A 45 78.72 1.69 72.53
C TYR A 45 78.46 2.38 71.17
N VAL A 46 77.33 3.05 70.98
CA VAL A 46 77.19 4.01 69.86
C VAL A 46 76.42 5.28 70.30
N ASP A 47 77.07 6.44 70.26
CA ASP A 47 76.57 7.79 70.63
C ASP A 47 76.23 8.58 69.35
N PHE A 48 74.99 9.05 69.20
CA PHE A 48 74.42 9.59 67.94
C PHE A 48 74.06 11.09 68.01
N ARG A 49 74.96 11.93 68.53
CA ARG A 49 74.70 13.36 68.79
C ARG A 49 74.76 14.33 67.59
N ASN A 50 74.88 13.85 66.36
CA ASN A 50 74.86 14.71 65.16
C ASN A 50 73.53 14.56 64.41
N THR A 51 72.74 15.64 64.35
CA THR A 51 71.33 15.70 63.90
C THR A 51 71.07 15.21 62.47
N GLY A 52 72.09 15.15 61.60
CA GLY A 52 71.97 14.55 60.26
C GLY A 52 71.71 13.04 60.29
N GLN A 53 72.36 12.30 61.20
CA GLN A 53 72.27 10.84 61.26
C GLN A 53 70.94 10.34 61.84
N ILE A 54 70.29 11.13 62.70
CA ILE A 54 68.93 10.85 63.20
C ILE A 54 67.92 11.02 62.06
N GLY A 55 68.06 12.06 61.24
CA GLY A 55 67.26 12.24 60.02
C GLY A 55 67.43 11.09 59.03
N ASP A 56 68.67 10.62 58.83
CA ASP A 56 68.98 9.48 57.97
C ASP A 56 68.43 8.14 58.51
N THR A 57 68.42 7.96 59.83
CA THR A 57 67.86 6.76 60.48
C THR A 57 66.34 6.78 60.47
N LEU A 58 65.71 7.92 60.75
CA LEU A 58 64.26 8.11 60.65
C LEU A 58 63.81 7.93 59.20
N GLY A 59 64.46 8.60 58.26
CA GLY A 59 64.19 8.46 56.83
C GLY A 59 64.40 7.03 56.35
N GLY A 60 65.52 6.40 56.69
CA GLY A 60 65.84 5.03 56.28
C GLY A 60 64.90 3.97 56.83
N LEU A 61 64.36 4.15 58.05
CA LEU A 61 63.42 3.21 58.67
C LEU A 61 61.96 3.48 58.31
N MET A 62 61.56 4.73 58.07
CA MET A 62 60.19 5.10 57.70
C MET A 62 59.92 4.93 56.20
N SER A 63 60.88 5.32 55.36
CA SER A 63 60.71 5.37 53.91
C SER A 63 60.30 4.03 53.29
N PRO A 64 60.81 2.86 53.70
CA PRO A 64 60.36 1.58 53.14
C PRO A 64 58.86 1.33 53.33
N PHE A 65 58.30 1.67 54.50
CA PHE A 65 56.87 1.49 54.78
C PHE A 65 56.00 2.50 54.04
N ILE A 66 56.45 3.76 53.97
CA ILE A 66 55.76 4.81 53.21
C ILE A 66 55.78 4.50 51.71
N ASN A 67 56.94 4.10 51.16
CA ASN A 67 57.09 3.73 49.76
C ASN A 67 56.28 2.49 49.42
N LEU A 68 56.24 1.47 50.30
CA LEU A 68 55.41 0.28 50.10
C LEU A 68 53.92 0.63 50.09
N ALA A 69 53.46 1.47 51.03
CA ALA A 69 52.09 1.97 51.05
C ALA A 69 51.77 2.78 49.76
N ALA A 70 52.69 3.64 49.32
CA ALA A 70 52.54 4.42 48.10
C ALA A 70 52.45 3.56 46.83
N VAL A 71 53.26 2.50 46.72
CA VAL A 71 53.20 1.53 45.62
C VAL A 71 51.87 0.79 45.61
N ILE A 72 51.37 0.36 46.78
CA ILE A 72 50.06 -0.32 46.88
C ILE A 72 48.95 0.63 46.45
N VAL A 73 48.89 1.85 46.99
CA VAL A 73 47.85 2.84 46.63
C VAL A 73 47.90 3.21 45.16
N THR A 74 49.10 3.43 44.62
CA THR A 74 49.30 3.77 43.20
C THR A 74 48.88 2.61 42.29
N GLY A 75 49.26 1.38 42.63
CA GLY A 75 48.84 0.17 41.91
C GLY A 75 47.32 -0.03 41.95
N LEU A 76 46.68 0.23 43.10
CA LEU A 76 45.22 0.20 43.23
C LEU A 76 44.53 1.28 42.40
N ALA A 77 45.08 2.50 42.37
CA ALA A 77 44.54 3.59 41.55
C ALA A 77 44.60 3.25 40.05
N PHE A 78 45.74 2.72 39.57
CA PHE A 78 45.86 2.25 38.18
C PHE A 78 44.91 1.08 37.87
N TYR A 79 44.77 0.14 38.80
CA TYR A 79 43.83 -0.97 38.64
C TYR A 79 42.37 -0.49 38.54
N MET A 80 41.96 0.46 39.40
CA MET A 80 40.64 1.07 39.33
C MET A 80 40.41 1.80 38.01
N GLN A 81 41.41 2.54 37.52
CA GLN A 81 41.33 3.22 36.22
C GLN A 81 41.20 2.22 35.05
N TYR A 82 41.95 1.12 35.07
CA TYR A 82 41.84 0.04 34.09
C TYR A 82 40.43 -0.59 34.10
N ARG A 83 39.90 -0.91 35.28
CA ARG A 83 38.53 -1.43 35.43
C ARG A 83 37.48 -0.43 34.95
N ALA A 84 37.64 0.86 35.24
CA ALA A 84 36.74 1.90 34.76
C ALA A 84 36.74 2.00 33.22
N ASN A 85 37.92 1.92 32.58
CA ASN A 85 38.04 1.97 31.12
C ASN A 85 37.39 0.74 30.46
N THR A 86 37.68 -0.47 30.95
CA THR A 86 37.02 -1.69 30.45
C THR A 86 35.50 -1.62 30.57
N LEU A 87 35.00 -1.07 31.68
CA LEU A 87 33.57 -0.85 31.86
C LEU A 87 33.01 0.18 30.88
N GLN A 88 33.72 1.28 30.68
CA GLN A 88 33.36 2.34 29.73
C GLN A 88 33.26 1.79 28.30
N VAL A 89 34.21 0.97 27.87
CA VAL A 89 34.18 0.30 26.56
C VAL A 89 32.94 -0.60 26.42
N GLN A 90 32.58 -1.35 27.47
CA GLN A 90 31.39 -2.20 27.46
C GLN A 90 30.10 -1.37 27.35
N ILE A 91 29.94 -0.34 28.17
CA ILE A 91 28.79 0.57 28.14
C ILE A 91 28.67 1.21 26.75
N PHE A 92 29.77 1.73 26.21
CA PHE A 92 29.81 2.35 24.89
C PHE A 92 29.43 1.38 23.77
N THR A 93 29.94 0.15 23.82
CA THR A 93 29.61 -0.90 22.85
C THR A 93 28.12 -1.26 22.90
N ASP A 94 27.56 -1.38 24.11
CA ASP A 94 26.13 -1.66 24.28
C ASP A 94 25.27 -0.48 23.80
N GLN A 95 25.69 0.77 24.04
CA GLN A 95 25.04 1.98 23.51
C GLN A 95 25.04 2.00 21.98
N ILE A 96 26.17 1.74 21.32
CA ILE A 96 26.24 1.66 19.85
C ILE A 96 25.21 0.63 19.33
N LYS A 97 25.17 -0.56 19.94
CA LYS A 97 24.23 -1.61 19.54
C LYS A 97 22.77 -1.18 19.72
N GLN A 98 22.44 -0.47 20.80
CA GLN A 98 21.08 0.05 21.00
C GLN A 98 20.73 1.13 19.98
N THR A 99 21.63 2.09 19.74
CA THR A 99 21.46 3.15 18.74
C THR A 99 21.31 2.57 17.33
N GLU A 100 22.13 1.59 16.93
CA GLU A 100 22.01 0.92 15.64
C GLU A 100 20.65 0.23 15.47
N ARG A 101 20.15 -0.42 16.52
CA ARG A 101 18.81 -1.05 16.50
C ARG A 101 17.70 -0.02 16.38
N GLN A 102 17.81 1.11 17.08
CA GLN A 102 16.85 2.21 16.98
C GLN A 102 16.87 2.82 15.58
N PHE A 103 18.06 3.13 15.05
CA PHE A 103 18.25 3.68 13.72
C PHE A 103 17.69 2.74 12.64
N ARG A 104 17.95 1.42 12.73
CA ARG A 104 17.38 0.44 11.79
C ARG A 104 15.85 0.42 11.81
N LYS A 105 15.24 0.47 13.00
CA LYS A 105 13.77 0.53 13.14
C LYS A 105 13.20 1.82 12.54
N GLU A 106 13.83 2.95 12.83
CA GLU A 106 13.42 4.24 12.29
C GLU A 106 13.55 4.28 10.77
N HIS A 107 14.66 3.77 10.22
CA HIS A 107 14.89 3.69 8.78
C HIS A 107 13.83 2.83 8.09
N LEU A 108 13.53 1.65 8.65
CA LEU A 108 12.48 0.78 8.12
C LEU A 108 11.10 1.46 8.15
N TYR A 109 10.77 2.12 9.27
CA TYR A 109 9.52 2.86 9.39
C TYR A 109 9.41 3.99 8.35
N LYS A 110 10.48 4.78 8.18
CA LYS A 110 10.55 5.85 7.17
C LYS A 110 10.44 5.28 5.75
N GLU A 111 11.08 4.16 5.46
CA GLU A 111 10.99 3.52 4.14
C GLU A 111 9.55 3.08 3.83
N THR A 112 8.85 2.47 4.79
CA THR A 112 7.44 2.11 4.66
C THR A 112 6.56 3.34 4.45
N GLN A 113 6.75 4.40 5.24
CA GLN A 113 5.99 5.65 5.10
C GLN A 113 6.25 6.32 3.75
N ASN A 114 7.49 6.36 3.28
CA ASN A 114 7.84 6.93 1.98
C ASN A 114 7.18 6.16 0.84
N LYS A 115 7.12 4.82 0.90
CA LYS A 115 6.42 3.99 -0.10
C LYS A 115 4.93 4.32 -0.15
N VAL A 116 4.28 4.48 1.02
CA VAL A 116 2.87 4.89 1.09
C VAL A 116 2.68 6.29 0.50
N GLN A 117 3.51 7.25 0.87
CA GLN A 117 3.42 8.62 0.35
C GLN A 117 3.63 8.71 -1.17
N GLN A 118 4.61 7.97 -1.71
CA GLN A 118 4.84 7.88 -3.16
C GLN A 118 3.63 7.27 -3.87
N PHE A 119 3.07 6.19 -3.31
CA PHE A 119 1.86 5.57 -3.81
C PHE A 119 0.67 6.55 -3.82
N GLU A 120 0.44 7.27 -2.72
CA GLU A 120 -0.65 8.25 -2.60
C GLU A 120 -0.49 9.39 -3.62
N SER A 121 0.72 9.94 -3.75
CA SER A 121 1.03 10.98 -4.72
C SER A 121 0.70 10.52 -6.15
N GLN A 122 1.18 9.33 -6.54
CA GLN A 122 0.91 8.76 -7.85
C GLN A 122 -0.58 8.44 -8.05
N PHE A 123 -1.26 7.91 -7.04
CA PHE A 123 -2.71 7.65 -7.09
C PHE A 123 -3.50 8.93 -7.36
N PHE A 124 -3.27 9.99 -6.58
CA PHE A 124 -4.00 11.25 -6.74
C PHE A 124 -3.67 11.95 -8.06
N GLU A 125 -2.46 11.81 -8.57
CA GLU A 125 -2.10 12.33 -9.88
C GLU A 125 -2.82 11.57 -11.01
N MET A 126 -2.87 10.24 -10.97
CA MET A 126 -3.68 9.48 -11.91
C MET A 126 -5.18 9.81 -11.79
N LEU A 127 -5.68 10.03 -10.58
CA LEU A 127 -7.07 10.45 -10.35
C LEU A 127 -7.37 11.81 -11.01
N ARG A 128 -6.44 12.76 -10.87
CA ARG A 128 -6.51 14.07 -11.53
C ARG A 128 -6.53 13.94 -13.04
N LEU A 129 -5.57 13.20 -13.61
CA LEU A 129 -5.49 12.93 -15.05
C LEU A 129 -6.75 12.20 -15.58
N HIS A 130 -7.35 11.31 -14.79
CA HIS A 130 -8.59 10.64 -15.17
C HIS A 130 -9.77 11.61 -15.22
N LYS A 131 -9.86 12.52 -14.25
CA LYS A 131 -10.85 13.60 -14.27
C LYS A 131 -10.64 14.53 -15.47
N GLU A 132 -9.40 14.87 -15.80
CA GLU A 132 -9.05 15.65 -16.99
C GLU A 132 -9.50 14.96 -18.28
N ASN A 133 -9.25 13.64 -18.42
CA ASN A 133 -9.75 12.87 -19.56
C ASN A 133 -11.29 12.93 -19.68
N VAL A 134 -12.01 12.94 -18.56
CA VAL A 134 -13.47 13.11 -18.55
C VAL A 134 -13.86 14.54 -18.90
N ASP A 135 -13.16 15.54 -18.37
CA ASP A 135 -13.45 16.96 -18.61
C ASP A 135 -13.13 17.41 -20.06
N GLU A 136 -12.16 16.77 -20.71
CA GLU A 136 -11.79 16.98 -22.12
C GLU A 136 -12.64 16.17 -23.10
N LEU A 137 -13.46 15.23 -22.60
CA LEU A 137 -14.29 14.36 -23.42
C LEU A 137 -15.26 15.17 -24.27
N ASN A 138 -15.23 14.94 -25.59
CA ASN A 138 -16.06 15.64 -26.56
C ASN A 138 -16.44 14.68 -27.68
N ILE A 139 -17.74 14.45 -27.83
CA ILE A 139 -18.31 13.55 -28.83
C ILE A 139 -19.36 14.29 -29.65
N ILE A 140 -19.68 13.72 -30.81
CA ILE A 140 -20.84 14.11 -31.61
C ILE A 140 -21.83 12.94 -31.51
N SER A 141 -23.06 13.25 -31.07
CA SER A 141 -24.14 12.26 -31.01
C SER A 141 -24.44 11.75 -32.40
N VAL A 142 -24.46 10.43 -32.57
CA VAL A 142 -24.80 9.80 -33.85
C VAL A 142 -26.30 9.91 -34.16
N VAL A 143 -27.13 10.05 -33.12
CA VAL A 143 -28.60 10.14 -33.27
C VAL A 143 -29.05 11.52 -33.75
N ASN A 144 -28.47 12.60 -33.23
CA ASN A 144 -28.96 13.96 -33.49
C ASN A 144 -27.88 14.94 -33.96
N GLY A 145 -26.63 14.50 -34.13
CA GLY A 145 -25.52 15.32 -34.62
C GLY A 145 -25.04 16.40 -33.64
N LYS A 146 -25.57 16.47 -32.41
CA LYS A 146 -25.18 17.49 -31.44
C LYS A 146 -23.85 17.15 -30.79
N GLN A 147 -23.04 18.18 -30.58
CA GLN A 147 -21.84 18.08 -29.78
C GLN A 147 -22.22 17.92 -28.30
N VAL A 148 -21.65 16.90 -27.66
CA VAL A 148 -21.87 16.59 -26.25
C VAL A 148 -20.52 16.48 -25.58
N THR A 149 -20.38 17.09 -24.40
CA THR A 149 -19.10 17.16 -23.70
C THR A 149 -19.17 16.59 -22.30
N LYS A 150 -18.00 16.26 -21.76
CA LYS A 150 -17.81 15.85 -20.36
C LYS A 150 -18.64 14.62 -19.99
N ARG A 151 -19.20 14.62 -18.77
CA ARG A 151 -20.04 13.53 -18.25
C ARG A 151 -21.31 13.28 -19.08
N GLN A 152 -21.86 14.31 -19.73
CA GLN A 152 -23.05 14.12 -20.56
C GLN A 152 -22.76 13.21 -21.76
N ALA A 153 -21.51 13.15 -22.22
CA ALA A 153 -21.12 12.26 -23.30
C ALA A 153 -21.33 10.79 -22.93
N PHE A 154 -21.11 10.39 -21.67
CA PHE A 154 -21.38 9.01 -21.22
C PHE A 154 -22.86 8.68 -21.19
N VAL A 155 -23.72 9.66 -20.85
CA VAL A 155 -25.18 9.48 -20.92
C VAL A 155 -25.59 9.23 -22.37
N THR A 156 -25.16 10.12 -23.27
CA THR A 156 -25.43 10.00 -24.70
C THR A 156 -24.92 8.68 -25.27
N MET A 157 -23.68 8.29 -24.96
CA MET A 157 -23.10 7.01 -25.39
C MET A 157 -23.89 5.80 -24.87
N ALA A 158 -24.34 5.81 -23.62
CA ALA A 158 -25.13 4.71 -23.06
C ALA A 158 -26.51 4.59 -23.72
N ASP A 159 -27.16 5.72 -23.99
CA ASP A 159 -28.45 5.77 -24.69
C ASP A 159 -28.33 5.33 -26.15
N GLU A 160 -27.30 5.81 -26.84
CA GLU A 160 -27.03 5.42 -28.23
C GLU A 160 -26.67 3.95 -28.33
N PHE A 161 -25.91 3.39 -27.39
CA PHE A 161 -25.64 1.96 -27.40
C PHE A 161 -26.91 1.12 -27.17
N LYS A 162 -27.83 1.56 -26.30
CA LYS A 162 -29.17 0.93 -26.19
C LYS A 162 -29.93 0.95 -27.52
N ILE A 163 -29.83 2.05 -28.28
CA ILE A 163 -30.42 2.16 -29.62
C ILE A 163 -29.77 1.15 -30.57
N PHE A 164 -28.44 1.02 -30.56
CA PHE A 164 -27.73 0.01 -31.38
C PHE A 164 -28.22 -1.40 -31.07
N LEU A 165 -28.36 -1.74 -29.78
CA LEU A 165 -28.88 -3.04 -29.37
C LEU A 165 -30.35 -3.27 -29.76
N SER A 166 -31.14 -2.21 -29.92
CA SER A 166 -32.54 -2.32 -30.35
C SER A 166 -32.71 -2.67 -31.83
N TYR A 167 -31.69 -2.40 -32.66
CA TYR A 167 -31.73 -2.73 -34.08
C TYR A 167 -31.27 -4.16 -34.39
N ILE A 168 -30.65 -4.84 -33.42
CA ILE A 168 -30.26 -6.25 -33.56
C ILE A 168 -31.51 -7.10 -33.75
N ASN A 169 -31.51 -7.93 -34.81
CA ASN A 169 -32.50 -9.00 -34.97
C ASN A 169 -31.96 -10.34 -34.46
N TYR A 170 -32.76 -11.09 -33.71
CA TYR A 170 -32.35 -12.30 -33.00
C TYR A 170 -32.59 -13.59 -33.79
N ASP A 171 -33.11 -13.48 -35.02
CA ASP A 171 -33.66 -14.62 -35.77
C ASP A 171 -32.59 -15.63 -36.23
N HIS A 172 -31.31 -15.26 -36.23
CA HIS A 172 -30.25 -16.06 -36.85
C HIS A 172 -29.03 -16.37 -35.97
N LEU A 173 -28.71 -15.51 -34.98
CA LEU A 173 -27.54 -15.68 -34.11
C LEU A 173 -27.91 -15.51 -32.63
N PRO A 174 -27.23 -16.23 -31.71
CA PRO A 174 -27.34 -15.97 -30.28
C PRO A 174 -27.00 -14.50 -29.96
N PHE A 175 -27.77 -13.89 -29.06
CA PHE A 175 -27.63 -12.46 -28.71
C PHE A 175 -26.19 -12.04 -28.37
N ILE A 176 -25.38 -12.91 -27.76
CA ILE A 176 -23.98 -12.59 -27.43
C ILE A 176 -23.15 -12.26 -28.68
N HIS A 177 -23.36 -12.93 -29.80
CA HIS A 177 -22.61 -12.64 -31.03
C HIS A 177 -23.03 -11.28 -31.59
N GLU A 178 -24.34 -11.02 -31.66
CA GLU A 178 -24.88 -9.75 -32.13
C GLU A 178 -24.50 -8.58 -31.20
N TYR A 179 -24.48 -8.80 -29.89
CA TYR A 179 -24.03 -7.84 -28.89
C TYR A 179 -22.56 -7.45 -29.11
N LYS A 180 -21.69 -8.44 -29.38
CA LYS A 180 -20.28 -8.18 -29.68
C LYS A 180 -20.13 -7.34 -30.95
N HIS A 181 -20.85 -7.70 -32.02
CA HIS A 181 -20.85 -6.91 -33.26
C HIS A 181 -21.36 -5.48 -33.05
N ALA A 182 -22.45 -5.30 -32.29
CA ALA A 182 -22.97 -3.98 -31.99
C ALA A 182 -21.97 -3.14 -31.18
N LEU A 183 -21.30 -3.73 -30.20
CA LEU A 183 -20.28 -3.02 -29.43
C LEU A 183 -19.05 -2.70 -30.29
N ASP A 184 -18.64 -3.60 -31.19
CA ASP A 184 -17.52 -3.36 -32.09
C ASP A 184 -17.83 -2.20 -33.05
N ILE A 185 -19.02 -2.16 -33.64
CA ILE A 185 -19.46 -1.04 -34.48
C ILE A 185 -19.55 0.23 -33.63
N PHE A 186 -20.17 0.19 -32.45
CA PHE A 186 -20.27 1.32 -31.52
C PHE A 186 -18.88 1.89 -31.15
N PHE A 187 -17.90 1.01 -30.94
CA PHE A 187 -16.59 1.43 -30.50
C PHE A 187 -15.71 1.87 -31.67
N TRP A 188 -15.58 1.07 -32.72
CA TRP A 188 -14.65 1.32 -33.83
C TRP A 188 -15.26 2.09 -34.99
N GLY A 189 -16.57 2.24 -35.01
CA GLY A 189 -17.30 2.74 -36.16
C GLY A 189 -17.49 1.68 -37.23
N TRP A 190 -18.09 2.09 -38.33
CA TRP A 190 -18.27 1.24 -39.49
C TRP A 190 -16.98 1.16 -40.32
N ASN A 191 -16.46 -0.04 -40.54
CA ASN A 191 -15.35 -0.26 -41.47
C ASN A 191 -15.61 -1.47 -42.38
N LYS A 192 -15.83 -1.19 -43.67
CA LYS A 192 -16.10 -2.19 -44.72
C LYS A 192 -14.99 -3.22 -44.90
N GLU A 193 -13.76 -2.95 -44.45
CA GLU A 193 -12.61 -3.87 -44.60
C GLU A 193 -12.61 -4.97 -43.52
N TYR A 194 -13.21 -4.73 -42.36
CA TYR A 194 -13.20 -5.66 -41.22
C TYR A 194 -14.59 -6.22 -40.90
N ILE A 195 -15.65 -5.52 -41.31
CA ILE A 195 -17.04 -5.89 -41.05
C ILE A 195 -17.70 -6.11 -42.41
N ASP A 196 -17.80 -7.37 -42.81
CA ASP A 196 -18.54 -7.74 -44.02
C ASP A 196 -20.05 -7.65 -43.74
N ILE A 197 -20.68 -6.64 -44.33
CA ILE A 197 -22.12 -6.39 -44.18
C ILE A 197 -22.93 -7.53 -44.79
N ASP A 198 -22.43 -8.24 -45.80
CA ASP A 198 -23.18 -9.27 -46.51
C ASP A 198 -23.34 -10.53 -45.64
N THR A 199 -22.36 -10.80 -44.76
CA THR A 199 -22.45 -11.86 -43.73
C THR A 199 -23.31 -11.47 -42.52
N LEU A 200 -23.45 -10.18 -42.23
CA LEU A 200 -24.32 -9.63 -41.16
C LEU A 200 -25.72 -9.22 -41.67
N SER A 201 -25.94 -9.25 -42.99
CA SER A 201 -27.05 -8.61 -43.69
C SER A 201 -28.42 -9.00 -43.15
N SER A 202 -28.67 -10.26 -42.80
CA SER A 202 -30.03 -10.67 -42.39
C SER A 202 -30.50 -9.98 -41.10
N SER A 203 -29.60 -9.76 -40.14
CA SER A 203 -29.89 -9.04 -38.89
C SER A 203 -29.70 -7.52 -39.02
N TRP A 204 -28.76 -7.10 -39.88
CA TRP A 204 -28.32 -5.70 -40.00
C TRP A 204 -28.88 -4.97 -41.23
N ASN A 205 -29.71 -5.59 -42.10
CA ASN A 205 -30.33 -4.92 -43.25
C ASN A 205 -31.16 -3.69 -42.81
N ARG A 206 -31.79 -3.74 -41.63
CA ARG A 206 -32.52 -2.59 -41.03
C ARG A 206 -31.61 -1.42 -40.64
N ILE A 207 -30.33 -1.69 -40.48
CA ILE A 207 -29.27 -0.76 -40.09
C ILE A 207 -28.60 -0.17 -41.34
N ILE A 208 -28.60 -0.92 -42.45
CA ILE A 208 -28.06 -0.50 -43.76
C ILE A 208 -29.04 0.38 -44.53
N ASP A 209 -30.33 0.03 -44.52
CA ASP A 209 -31.38 0.74 -45.26
C ASP A 209 -31.95 1.94 -44.48
N GLY A 210 -31.53 2.11 -43.22
CA GLY A 210 -32.23 2.93 -42.26
C GLY A 210 -33.58 2.30 -41.89
N PRO A 211 -34.22 2.76 -40.81
CA PRO A 211 -35.58 2.32 -40.54
C PRO A 211 -36.49 2.68 -41.73
N ASN A 212 -37.34 1.75 -42.16
CA ASN A 212 -38.54 2.13 -42.91
C ASN A 212 -39.24 3.24 -42.11
N GLU A 213 -39.63 4.33 -42.76
CA GLU A 213 -40.07 5.61 -42.16
C GLU A 213 -41.15 5.47 -41.06
N ASP A 214 -41.81 4.31 -40.96
CA ASP A 214 -42.96 4.08 -40.10
C ASP A 214 -42.66 3.46 -38.72
N ASN A 215 -41.46 2.91 -38.43
CA ASN A 215 -41.26 2.07 -37.23
C ASN A 215 -40.15 2.46 -36.24
N HIS A 216 -39.33 3.48 -36.49
CA HIS A 216 -38.31 3.92 -35.50
C HIS A 216 -38.14 5.44 -35.47
N LEU A 217 -38.02 6.00 -34.26
CA LEU A 217 -37.94 7.45 -34.02
C LEU A 217 -36.68 8.15 -34.57
N PHE A 218 -35.61 7.41 -34.93
CA PHE A 218 -34.32 7.99 -35.34
C PHE A 218 -33.68 7.21 -36.49
N PRO A 219 -33.45 7.82 -37.67
CA PRO A 219 -32.63 7.22 -38.72
C PRO A 219 -31.15 7.49 -38.43
N ILE A 220 -30.40 6.46 -38.02
CA ILE A 220 -28.94 6.53 -37.89
C ILE A 220 -28.33 6.04 -39.21
N ASP A 221 -27.52 6.87 -39.87
CA ASP A 221 -26.66 6.40 -40.97
C ASP A 221 -25.35 5.84 -40.40
N PHE A 222 -25.29 4.52 -40.31
CA PHE A 222 -24.13 3.82 -39.77
C PHE A 222 -22.91 3.88 -40.70
N ARG A 223 -23.08 4.17 -41.99
CA ARG A 223 -21.97 4.17 -42.96
C ARG A 223 -20.98 5.30 -42.70
N GLU A 224 -21.44 6.39 -42.09
CA GLU A 224 -20.61 7.55 -41.71
C GLU A 224 -20.20 7.54 -40.23
N TYR A 225 -20.68 6.56 -39.46
CA TYR A 225 -20.40 6.47 -38.04
C TYR A 225 -18.94 6.05 -37.77
N LYS A 226 -18.19 6.92 -37.09
CA LYS A 226 -16.75 6.75 -36.83
C LYS A 226 -16.43 6.05 -35.50
N GLY A 227 -17.44 5.68 -34.72
CA GLY A 227 -17.25 5.06 -33.41
C GLY A 227 -16.78 6.02 -32.32
N TYR A 228 -16.80 5.52 -31.08
CA TYR A 228 -16.34 6.23 -29.89
C TYR A 228 -14.98 5.77 -29.34
N SER A 229 -14.20 4.98 -30.08
CA SER A 229 -12.92 4.41 -29.65
C SER A 229 -11.89 5.46 -29.21
N SER A 230 -11.82 6.59 -29.92
CA SER A 230 -10.94 7.72 -29.57
C SER A 230 -11.27 8.32 -28.21
N SER A 231 -12.54 8.27 -27.81
CA SER A 231 -13.06 8.80 -26.55
C SER A 231 -12.99 7.76 -25.43
N LEU A 232 -13.63 6.60 -25.63
CA LEU A 232 -13.75 5.54 -24.63
C LEU A 232 -12.46 4.75 -24.42
N GLY A 233 -11.62 4.60 -25.44
CA GLY A 233 -10.40 3.79 -25.36
C GLY A 233 -9.38 4.37 -24.37
N HIS A 234 -9.17 5.69 -24.40
CA HIS A 234 -8.29 6.36 -23.44
C HIS A 234 -8.87 6.32 -22.03
N TYR A 235 -10.19 6.56 -21.91
CA TYR A 235 -10.90 6.52 -20.64
C TYR A 235 -10.79 5.15 -19.95
N PHE A 236 -11.18 4.06 -20.63
CA PHE A 236 -11.17 2.72 -20.04
C PHE A 236 -9.77 2.25 -19.71
N ARG A 237 -8.77 2.52 -20.56
CA ARG A 237 -7.38 2.15 -20.29
C ARG A 237 -6.86 2.85 -19.04
N HIS A 238 -7.14 4.14 -18.90
CA HIS A 238 -6.67 4.88 -17.74
C HIS A 238 -7.36 4.44 -16.44
N LEU A 239 -8.68 4.22 -16.50
CA LEU A 239 -9.44 3.68 -15.37
C LEU A 239 -8.94 2.29 -14.96
N PHE A 240 -8.71 1.40 -15.93
CA PHE A 240 -8.18 0.05 -15.69
C PHE A 240 -6.79 0.09 -15.04
N LEU A 241 -5.89 0.93 -15.56
CA LEU A 241 -4.54 1.10 -14.99
C LEU A 241 -4.59 1.61 -13.57
N MET A 242 -5.50 2.54 -13.25
CA MET A 242 -5.65 3.06 -11.90
C MET A 242 -6.17 2.00 -10.93
N VAL A 243 -7.19 1.22 -11.32
CA VAL A 243 -7.69 0.12 -10.49
C VAL A 243 -6.58 -0.92 -10.27
N LYS A 244 -5.87 -1.30 -11.34
CA LYS A 244 -4.75 -2.24 -11.29
C LYS A 244 -3.61 -1.74 -10.39
N PHE A 245 -3.28 -0.44 -10.46
CA PHE A 245 -2.25 0.19 -9.63
C PHE A 245 -2.56 0.05 -8.13
N VAL A 246 -3.82 0.25 -7.73
CA VAL A 246 -4.23 0.09 -6.33
C VAL A 246 -4.32 -1.39 -5.96
N ALA A 247 -5.00 -2.21 -6.78
CA ALA A 247 -5.24 -3.63 -6.51
C ALA A 247 -3.93 -4.43 -6.36
N TYR A 248 -2.91 -4.11 -7.16
CA TYR A 248 -1.61 -4.79 -7.14
C TYR A 248 -0.49 -3.97 -6.48
N SER A 249 -0.84 -2.93 -5.73
CA SER A 249 0.13 -2.19 -4.95
C SER A 249 0.77 -3.06 -3.88
N ASN A 250 2.10 -2.97 -3.77
CA ASN A 250 2.86 -3.52 -2.65
C ASN A 250 3.02 -2.51 -1.50
N ALA A 251 2.69 -1.23 -1.74
CA ALA A 251 2.76 -0.19 -0.71
C ALA A 251 1.59 -0.28 0.27
N ILE A 252 0.40 -0.65 -0.23
CA ILE A 252 -0.79 -0.92 0.57
C ILE A 252 -1.07 -2.41 0.52
N THR A 253 -0.83 -3.11 1.63
CA THR A 253 -0.87 -4.58 1.65
C THR A 253 -2.22 -5.13 2.09
N ASP A 254 -2.93 -4.39 2.94
CA ASP A 254 -4.23 -4.77 3.47
C ASP A 254 -5.36 -4.44 2.50
N TYR A 255 -6.38 -5.30 2.49
CA TYR A 255 -7.55 -5.16 1.62
C TYR A 255 -8.32 -3.87 1.92
N ASP A 256 -8.48 -3.51 3.19
CA ASP A 256 -9.25 -2.32 3.60
C ASP A 256 -8.60 -1.02 3.13
N GLY A 257 -7.27 -0.95 3.22
CA GLY A 257 -6.46 0.12 2.67
C GLY A 257 -6.62 0.25 1.15
N LYS A 258 -6.54 -0.87 0.40
CA LYS A 258 -6.80 -0.85 -1.06
C LYS A 258 -8.22 -0.37 -1.37
N MET A 259 -9.20 -0.89 -0.62
CA MET A 259 -10.60 -0.54 -0.78
C MET A 259 -10.87 0.95 -0.48
N LYS A 260 -10.14 1.56 0.45
CA LYS A 260 -10.22 3.02 0.72
C LYS A 260 -9.94 3.82 -0.55
N TYR A 261 -8.84 3.57 -1.27
CA TYR A 261 -8.51 4.30 -2.50
C TYR A 261 -9.44 3.96 -3.66
N LEU A 262 -9.85 2.70 -3.80
CA LEU A 262 -10.80 2.30 -4.85
C LEU A 262 -12.20 2.89 -4.63
N LYS A 263 -12.63 3.07 -3.37
CA LYS A 263 -13.85 3.83 -3.05
C LYS A 263 -13.74 5.30 -3.44
N ILE A 264 -12.57 5.94 -3.22
CA ILE A 264 -12.32 7.33 -3.66
C ILE A 264 -12.43 7.44 -5.19
N LEU A 265 -11.79 6.52 -5.92
CA LEU A 265 -11.90 6.44 -7.38
C LEU A 265 -13.34 6.24 -7.82
N ARG A 266 -14.02 5.23 -7.26
CA ARG A 266 -15.40 4.90 -7.61
C ARG A 266 -16.37 6.05 -7.38
N ALA A 267 -16.15 6.86 -6.35
CA ALA A 267 -16.95 8.06 -6.09
C ALA A 267 -16.83 9.13 -7.19
N GLN A 268 -15.80 9.07 -8.05
CA GLN A 268 -15.68 9.95 -9.22
C GLN A 268 -16.47 9.45 -10.44
N LEU A 269 -16.82 8.16 -10.49
CA LEU A 269 -17.52 7.53 -11.61
C LEU A 269 -19.02 7.76 -11.50
N SER A 270 -19.62 8.32 -12.55
CA SER A 270 -21.07 8.40 -12.67
C SER A 270 -21.70 7.03 -12.93
N ASN A 271 -23.02 6.91 -12.70
CA ASN A 271 -23.75 5.68 -12.99
C ASN A 271 -23.63 5.28 -14.47
N HIS A 272 -23.64 6.25 -15.39
CA HIS A 272 -23.50 6.02 -16.84
C HIS A 272 -22.09 5.55 -17.22
N GLU A 273 -21.05 6.04 -16.54
CA GLU A 273 -19.69 5.52 -16.70
C GLU A 273 -19.60 4.05 -16.26
N GLN A 274 -20.25 3.69 -15.15
CA GLN A 274 -20.31 2.28 -14.70
C GLN A 274 -21.12 1.40 -15.65
N ILE A 275 -22.19 1.92 -16.26
CA ILE A 275 -22.97 1.24 -17.31
C ILE A 275 -22.09 1.00 -18.55
N MET A 276 -21.40 2.03 -19.04
CA MET A 276 -20.48 1.91 -20.17
C MET A 276 -19.36 0.91 -19.90
N LEU A 277 -18.83 0.89 -18.67
CA LEU A 277 -17.83 -0.07 -18.25
C LEU A 277 -18.37 -1.51 -18.22
N PHE A 278 -19.58 -1.68 -17.69
CA PHE A 278 -20.27 -2.97 -17.68
C PHE A 278 -20.49 -3.49 -19.10
N TYR A 279 -20.98 -2.64 -20.02
CA TYR A 279 -21.16 -3.02 -21.41
C TYR A 279 -19.84 -3.40 -22.10
N ASN A 280 -18.77 -2.65 -21.81
CA ASN A 280 -17.45 -2.98 -22.33
C ASN A 280 -16.93 -4.33 -21.83
N TRP A 281 -17.17 -4.67 -20.56
CA TRP A 281 -16.80 -5.97 -20.02
C TRP A 281 -17.60 -7.13 -20.63
N LEU A 282 -18.91 -6.93 -20.83
CA LEU A 282 -19.82 -7.99 -21.27
C LEU A 282 -19.49 -8.54 -22.66
N SER A 283 -18.75 -7.82 -23.50
CA SER A 283 -18.31 -8.29 -24.82
C SER A 283 -17.13 -9.27 -24.79
N GLU A 284 -16.57 -9.57 -23.60
CA GLU A 284 -15.46 -10.51 -23.37
C GLU A 284 -14.12 -10.15 -24.04
N GLY A 285 -14.06 -9.13 -24.89
CA GLY A 285 -12.84 -8.67 -25.58
C GLY A 285 -11.86 -7.96 -24.64
N TYR A 286 -11.34 -6.80 -25.03
CA TYR A 286 -10.45 -6.01 -24.16
C TYR A 286 -11.08 -5.69 -22.79
N GLY A 287 -12.41 -5.57 -22.72
CA GLY A 287 -13.13 -5.34 -21.47
C GLY A 287 -13.25 -6.59 -20.58
N GLY A 288 -13.08 -7.80 -21.11
CA GLY A 288 -13.14 -9.04 -20.31
C GLY A 288 -12.10 -9.06 -19.17
N ALA A 289 -11.00 -8.31 -19.33
CA ALA A 289 -9.95 -8.17 -18.32
C ALA A 289 -10.41 -7.55 -16.99
N TRP A 290 -11.57 -6.89 -16.94
CA TRP A 290 -12.12 -6.33 -15.70
C TRP A 290 -12.53 -7.40 -14.69
N GLU A 291 -13.02 -8.54 -15.17
CA GLU A 291 -13.48 -9.64 -14.34
C GLU A 291 -13.25 -10.96 -15.07
N ASN A 292 -12.12 -11.61 -14.76
CA ASN A 292 -11.69 -12.89 -15.30
C ASN A 292 -11.02 -13.75 -14.20
N GLU A 293 -10.13 -14.66 -14.58
CA GLU A 293 -9.39 -15.50 -13.62
C GLU A 293 -8.29 -14.73 -12.87
N GLU A 294 -7.65 -13.77 -13.55
CA GLU A 294 -6.55 -12.97 -13.00
C GLU A 294 -7.05 -11.76 -12.19
N ASN A 295 -7.99 -11.01 -12.74
CA ASN A 295 -8.52 -9.78 -12.19
C ASN A 295 -9.97 -9.99 -11.76
N LYS A 296 -10.30 -9.58 -10.53
CA LYS A 296 -11.67 -9.64 -9.98
C LYS A 296 -12.15 -8.23 -9.63
N PHE A 297 -11.99 -7.26 -10.51
CA PHE A 297 -12.22 -5.86 -10.16
C PHE A 297 -13.68 -5.54 -9.87
N PHE A 298 -14.61 -6.26 -10.49
CA PHE A 298 -16.04 -6.07 -10.22
C PHE A 298 -16.43 -6.78 -8.93
N THR A 299 -16.06 -8.06 -8.75
CA THR A 299 -16.51 -8.82 -7.58
C THR A 299 -15.68 -8.54 -6.33
N GLU A 300 -14.36 -8.48 -6.42
CA GLU A 300 -13.48 -8.27 -5.26
C GLU A 300 -13.45 -6.81 -4.82
N TYR A 301 -13.38 -5.87 -5.76
CA TYR A 301 -13.21 -4.45 -5.48
C TYR A 301 -14.43 -3.57 -5.77
N LYS A 302 -15.53 -4.17 -6.28
CA LYS A 302 -16.82 -3.51 -6.46
C LYS A 302 -16.74 -2.21 -7.26
N ILE A 303 -15.93 -2.16 -8.32
CA ILE A 303 -15.75 -0.93 -9.12
C ILE A 303 -17.07 -0.41 -9.70
N ILE A 304 -17.98 -1.33 -10.07
CA ILE A 304 -19.32 -1.01 -10.60
C ILE A 304 -20.44 -1.11 -9.54
N HIS A 305 -20.16 -0.77 -8.28
CA HIS A 305 -21.13 -0.90 -7.17
C HIS A 305 -22.41 -0.08 -7.35
N ASN A 306 -22.34 1.07 -8.04
CA ASN A 306 -23.47 1.96 -8.30
C ASN A 306 -24.05 1.72 -9.70
N LEU A 307 -23.87 0.51 -10.26
CA LEU A 307 -24.47 0.12 -11.54
C LEU A 307 -25.99 0.26 -11.45
N TRP A 308 -26.54 1.20 -12.21
CA TRP A 308 -27.98 1.44 -12.23
C TRP A 308 -28.65 0.46 -13.19
N VAL A 309 -29.04 -0.70 -12.67
CA VAL A 309 -29.61 -1.80 -13.45
C VAL A 309 -30.90 -1.45 -14.20
N GLY A 310 -31.63 -0.43 -13.77
CA GLY A 310 -32.84 0.06 -14.44
C GLY A 310 -32.57 0.76 -15.77
N GLU A 311 -31.35 1.26 -15.98
CA GLU A 311 -30.91 1.92 -17.21
C GLU A 311 -30.20 0.98 -18.19
N LEU A 312 -30.07 -0.31 -17.84
CA LEU A 312 -29.51 -1.31 -18.73
C LEU A 312 -30.52 -1.72 -19.80
N PHE A 313 -30.02 -2.13 -20.96
CA PHE A 313 -30.83 -2.70 -22.03
C PHE A 313 -31.53 -3.97 -21.52
N GLN A 314 -32.84 -4.04 -21.73
CA GLN A 314 -33.68 -5.11 -21.18
C GLN A 314 -33.54 -6.36 -22.04
N ASN A 315 -32.54 -7.19 -21.73
CA ASN A 315 -32.34 -8.50 -22.34
C ASN A 315 -31.94 -9.55 -21.30
N GLN A 316 -32.44 -10.78 -21.42
CA GLN A 316 -32.18 -11.85 -20.46
C GLN A 316 -30.68 -12.14 -20.30
N TYR A 317 -29.89 -12.03 -21.37
CA TYR A 317 -28.44 -12.20 -21.30
C TYR A 317 -27.75 -11.17 -20.38
N ILE A 318 -28.22 -9.92 -20.40
CA ILE A 318 -27.69 -8.85 -19.53
C ILE A 318 -28.12 -9.10 -18.08
N VAL A 319 -29.37 -9.52 -17.86
CA VAL A 319 -29.89 -9.93 -16.55
C VAL A 319 -29.05 -11.07 -15.97
N ASP A 320 -28.78 -12.09 -16.78
CA ASP A 320 -27.97 -13.25 -16.40
C ASP A 320 -26.53 -12.85 -16.07
N ALA A 321 -25.94 -11.91 -16.81
CA ALA A 321 -24.60 -11.40 -16.53
C ALA A 321 -24.52 -10.66 -15.19
N VAL A 322 -25.48 -9.78 -14.88
CA VAL A 322 -25.53 -9.08 -13.58
C VAL A 322 -25.76 -10.07 -12.45
N ASN A 323 -26.73 -10.98 -12.61
CA ASN A 323 -27.02 -12.02 -11.62
C ASN A 323 -25.83 -12.98 -11.42
N GLY A 324 -25.09 -13.29 -12.49
CA GLY A 324 -23.86 -14.08 -12.45
C GLY A 324 -22.74 -13.41 -11.65
N LEU A 325 -22.60 -12.08 -11.76
CA LEU A 325 -21.67 -11.31 -10.91
C LEU A 325 -22.07 -11.38 -9.42
N ILE A 326 -23.36 -11.26 -9.12
CA ILE A 326 -23.90 -11.41 -7.76
C ILE A 326 -23.60 -12.81 -7.22
N ASP A 327 -23.87 -13.85 -8.02
CA ASP A 327 -23.61 -15.23 -7.63
C ASP A 327 -22.11 -15.50 -7.41
N LYS A 328 -21.25 -14.94 -8.28
CA LYS A 328 -19.79 -15.03 -8.12
C LYS A 328 -19.33 -14.34 -6.83
N TYR A 329 -19.87 -13.16 -6.53
CA TYR A 329 -19.56 -12.41 -5.32
C TYR A 329 -20.00 -13.15 -4.05
N ASN A 330 -21.22 -13.69 -4.05
CA ASN A 330 -21.81 -14.37 -2.90
C ASN A 330 -21.14 -15.70 -2.53
N ARG A 331 -20.20 -16.21 -3.35
CA ARG A 331 -19.34 -17.36 -2.96
C ARG A 331 -18.36 -16.99 -1.84
N ASN A 332 -17.96 -15.73 -1.75
CA ASN A 332 -17.11 -15.20 -0.68
C ASN A 332 -17.48 -13.74 -0.40
N PRO A 333 -18.65 -13.50 0.21
CA PRO A 333 -19.17 -12.15 0.38
C PRO A 333 -18.32 -11.36 1.39
N LYS A 334 -18.31 -10.04 1.20
CA LYS A 334 -17.75 -9.09 2.17
C LYS A 334 -18.91 -8.47 2.97
N GLU A 335 -18.62 -7.44 3.76
CA GLU A 335 -19.57 -6.81 4.69
C GLU A 335 -20.85 -6.28 4.03
N THR A 336 -20.79 -5.82 2.78
CA THR A 336 -21.93 -5.25 2.05
C THR A 336 -22.23 -6.05 0.78
N PRO A 337 -23.44 -5.95 0.21
CA PRO A 337 -23.73 -6.54 -1.10
C PRO A 337 -22.85 -5.99 -2.24
N LEU A 338 -22.86 -6.68 -3.38
CA LEU A 338 -22.05 -6.31 -4.54
C LEU A 338 -22.49 -4.97 -5.14
N PHE A 339 -23.80 -4.75 -5.23
CA PHE A 339 -24.40 -3.56 -5.83
C PHE A 339 -25.24 -2.78 -4.80
N GLU A 340 -25.36 -1.47 -4.99
CA GLU A 340 -26.12 -0.58 -4.10
C GLU A 340 -27.63 -0.90 -4.11
N PHE A 341 -28.20 -1.26 -5.27
CA PHE A 341 -29.63 -1.57 -5.38
C PHE A 341 -30.06 -2.77 -4.53
N GLN A 342 -29.11 -3.62 -4.13
CA GLN A 342 -29.36 -4.76 -3.24
C GLN A 342 -29.69 -4.33 -1.80
N GLY A 343 -29.37 -3.09 -1.41
CA GLY A 343 -29.56 -2.61 -0.04
C GLY A 343 -28.79 -3.50 0.94
N ASN A 344 -29.52 -4.25 1.77
CA ASN A 344 -28.97 -5.22 2.71
C ASN A 344 -29.22 -6.69 2.32
N ASP A 345 -29.85 -6.95 1.17
CA ASP A 345 -30.18 -8.29 0.70
C ASP A 345 -29.18 -8.77 -0.36
N PHE A 346 -28.22 -9.60 0.08
CA PHE A 346 -27.21 -10.20 -0.79
C PHE A 346 -27.81 -11.07 -1.91
N ASN A 347 -29.04 -11.57 -1.74
CA ASN A 347 -29.70 -12.44 -2.70
C ASN A 347 -30.64 -11.67 -3.63
N LEU A 348 -30.78 -10.35 -3.47
CA LEU A 348 -31.59 -9.55 -4.39
C LEU A 348 -30.96 -9.59 -5.79
N LYS A 349 -31.72 -10.10 -6.75
CA LYS A 349 -31.33 -10.29 -8.16
C LYS A 349 -32.20 -9.46 -9.08
N MET A 350 -31.69 -9.19 -10.29
CA MET A 350 -32.51 -8.66 -11.37
C MET A 350 -33.59 -9.67 -11.75
N LYS A 351 -34.80 -9.19 -12.02
CA LYS A 351 -35.91 -10.04 -12.45
C LYS A 351 -35.65 -10.56 -13.87
N ASN A 352 -35.91 -11.85 -14.08
CA ASN A 352 -35.91 -12.42 -15.42
C ASN A 352 -36.94 -11.71 -16.29
N ILE A 353 -36.58 -11.51 -17.55
CA ILE A 353 -37.47 -10.96 -18.55
C ILE A 353 -38.26 -12.15 -19.08
N GLU A 354 -39.54 -12.26 -18.68
CA GLU A 354 -40.45 -13.27 -19.23
C GLU A 354 -40.43 -13.16 -20.76
N SER A 355 -40.35 -14.30 -21.46
CA SER A 355 -40.51 -14.39 -22.92
C SER A 355 -41.96 -14.07 -23.34
N LYS A 356 -42.52 -12.95 -22.91
CA LYS A 356 -43.70 -12.39 -23.55
C LYS A 356 -43.19 -11.70 -24.80
N SER A 357 -43.49 -12.35 -25.94
CA SER A 357 -43.66 -11.73 -27.25
C SER A 357 -43.41 -10.21 -27.22
N LEU A 358 -42.27 -9.79 -27.76
CA LEU A 358 -41.89 -8.39 -28.01
C LEU A 358 -42.85 -7.68 -29.00
N SER A 359 -44.12 -8.10 -29.06
CA SER A 359 -45.17 -7.47 -29.86
C SER A 359 -45.86 -6.31 -29.16
N ASN A 360 -45.62 -6.08 -27.86
CA ASN A 360 -46.39 -5.10 -27.07
C ASN A 360 -45.54 -4.01 -26.39
N LEU A 361 -44.28 -3.85 -26.78
CA LEU A 361 -43.44 -2.74 -26.34
C LEU A 361 -42.73 -2.16 -27.56
N PHE A 362 -43.50 -1.61 -28.50
CA PHE A 362 -43.27 -0.37 -29.24
C PHE A 362 -44.56 -0.01 -29.99
#